data_AF-A0A7S1CTM6-F1
#
_entry.id   AF-A0A7S1CTM6-F1
#
_cell.length_a   1.000
_cell.length_b   1.000
_cell.length_c   1.000
_cell.angle_alpha   90.00
_cell.angle_beta   90.00
_cell.angle_gamma   90.00
#
_symmetry.space_group_name_H-M   'P 1'
#
loop_
_entity.id
_entity.type
_entity.pdbx_description
1 polymer ?
#
loop_
_entity_poly.entity_id
_entity_poly.type
_entity_poly.pdbx_seq_one_letter_code
_entity_poly.pdbx_strand_id
1 'polypeptide(L)'
;GAALTALPLWRRRQLLREHFRQGPGFAFAQGMALAAYDEAALTTFLNDAVRGGAEGLMVKLSGSEADDADEATGSEDTNAGKLQTTETPSAVSLGYESGKRSRTWLKLKRDYVAEFSDTIDVVPIGAWYGNGRKAQKGFLSPVLLAVFDPDEGVYCS
;
A
#
# COMPACT_ATOMS: atom_id res chain seq x y z
N GLY A 1 -0.24 -16.20 -24.00
CA GLY A 1 -0.70 -15.94 -22.62
C GLY A 1 -1.74 -14.85 -22.65
N ALA A 2 -2.78 -14.94 -21.83
CA ALA A 2 -3.80 -13.89 -21.70
C ALA A 2 -3.35 -12.85 -20.67
N ALA A 3 -3.61 -11.57 -20.94
CA ALA A 3 -3.34 -10.50 -19.98
C ALA A 3 -4.34 -10.60 -18.82
N LEU A 4 -3.84 -10.53 -17.58
CA LEU A 4 -4.68 -10.57 -16.38
C LEU A 4 -4.89 -9.17 -15.79
N THR A 5 -4.21 -8.14 -16.30
CA THR A 5 -4.14 -6.81 -15.68
C THR A 5 -5.49 -6.13 -15.60
N ALA A 6 -6.43 -6.46 -16.47
CA ALA A 6 -7.73 -5.82 -16.47
C ALA A 6 -8.73 -6.54 -15.53
N LEU A 7 -8.45 -7.81 -15.20
CA LEU A 7 -9.25 -8.60 -14.27
C LEU A 7 -9.16 -8.07 -12.81
N PRO A 8 -10.28 -8.15 -12.06
CA PRO A 8 -10.32 -7.84 -10.64
C PRO A 8 -9.38 -8.75 -9.84
N LEU A 9 -8.98 -8.26 -8.66
CA LEU A 9 -7.97 -8.93 -7.84
C LEU A 9 -8.40 -10.33 -7.38
N TRP A 10 -9.69 -10.54 -7.10
CA TRP A 10 -10.20 -11.86 -6.69
C TRP A 10 -9.93 -12.92 -7.76
N ARG A 11 -10.23 -12.60 -9.03
CA ARG A 11 -10.06 -13.50 -10.18
C ARG A 11 -8.59 -13.81 -10.43
N ARG A 12 -7.74 -12.78 -10.36
CA ARG A 12 -6.28 -12.96 -10.44
C ARG A 12 -5.73 -13.84 -9.32
N ARG A 13 -6.22 -13.69 -8.09
CA ARG A 13 -5.81 -14.53 -6.94
C ARG A 13 -6.27 -15.97 -7.09
N GLN A 14 -7.47 -16.20 -7.64
CA GLN A 14 -7.96 -17.52 -7.95
C GLN A 14 -7.03 -18.21 -8.96
N LEU A 15 -6.79 -17.59 -10.12
CA LEU A 15 -5.90 -18.13 -11.14
C LEU A 15 -4.49 -18.40 -10.60
N LEU A 16 -3.94 -17.49 -9.77
CA LEU A 16 -2.66 -17.69 -9.10
C LEU A 16 -2.65 -18.97 -8.23
N ARG A 17 -3.74 -19.25 -7.51
CA ARG A 17 -3.85 -20.43 -6.63
C ARG A 17 -4.13 -21.72 -7.39
N GLU A 18 -4.86 -21.65 -8.50
CA GLU A 18 -5.15 -22.79 -9.36
C GLU A 18 -3.89 -23.29 -10.09
N HIS A 19 -3.03 -22.36 -10.52
CA HIS A 19 -1.88 -22.68 -11.36
C HIS A 19 -0.55 -22.86 -10.60
N PHE A 20 -0.45 -22.42 -9.34
CA PHE A 20 0.78 -22.54 -8.55
C PHE A 20 0.59 -23.42 -7.31
N ARG A 21 1.63 -24.20 -6.96
CA ARG A 21 1.63 -25.07 -5.78
C ARG A 21 2.66 -24.59 -4.77
N GLN A 22 2.29 -24.58 -3.50
CA GLN A 22 3.19 -24.23 -2.40
C GLN A 22 4.20 -25.37 -2.13
N GLY A 23 5.40 -25.01 -1.69
CA GLY A 23 6.47 -25.95 -1.38
C GLY A 23 7.66 -25.27 -0.70
N PRO A 24 8.76 -25.99 -0.46
CA PRO A 24 9.97 -25.41 0.10
C PRO A 24 10.48 -24.26 -0.80
N GLY A 25 10.50 -23.04 -0.28
CA GLY A 25 10.92 -21.83 -1.01
C GLY A 25 9.82 -21.06 -1.73
N PHE A 26 8.56 -21.53 -1.75
CA PHE A 26 7.43 -20.78 -2.29
C PHE A 26 6.16 -20.99 -1.46
N ALA A 27 5.60 -19.89 -0.97
CA ALA A 27 4.31 -19.85 -0.28
C ALA A 27 3.48 -18.67 -0.78
N PHE A 28 2.16 -18.80 -0.69
CA PHE A 28 1.30 -17.63 -0.92
C PHE A 28 1.33 -16.71 0.28
N ALA A 29 1.18 -15.41 0.05
CA ALA A 29 0.97 -14.46 1.14
C ALA A 29 -0.29 -14.85 1.94
N GLN A 30 -0.14 -14.92 3.26
CA GLN A 30 -1.26 -15.06 4.18
C GLN A 30 -2.18 -13.84 4.05
N GLY A 31 -3.48 -14.05 4.22
CA GLY A 31 -4.46 -12.99 4.06
C GLY A 31 -5.83 -13.42 4.55
N MET A 32 -6.67 -12.42 4.84
CA MET A 32 -8.08 -12.57 5.14
C MET A 32 -8.93 -11.77 4.14
N ALA A 33 -10.20 -12.13 4.01
CA ALA A 33 -11.20 -11.33 3.32
C ALA A 33 -12.19 -10.79 4.34
N LEU A 34 -12.51 -9.51 4.24
CA LEU A 34 -13.51 -8.84 5.07
C LEU A 34 -14.57 -8.24 4.13
N ALA A 35 -15.85 -8.49 4.43
CA ALA A 35 -16.96 -7.91 3.68
C ALA A 35 -17.22 -6.44 4.06
N ALA A 36 -16.83 -6.06 5.28
CA ALA A 36 -16.93 -4.71 5.82
C ALA A 36 -15.71 -4.41 6.71
N TYR A 37 -15.52 -3.14 7.08
CA TYR A 37 -14.48 -2.76 8.02
C TYR A 37 -14.71 -3.43 9.38
N ASP A 38 -13.67 -4.11 9.88
CA ASP A 38 -13.64 -4.73 11.20
C ASP A 38 -12.29 -4.41 11.84
N GLU A 39 -12.30 -3.48 12.79
CA GLU A 39 -11.10 -3.00 13.46
C GLU A 39 -10.44 -4.08 14.31
N ALA A 40 -11.23 -4.91 14.99
CA ALA A 40 -10.71 -5.94 15.88
C ALA A 40 -10.01 -7.04 15.07
N ALA A 41 -10.62 -7.46 13.96
CA ALA A 41 -10.01 -8.43 13.04
C ALA A 41 -8.72 -7.87 12.41
N LEU A 42 -8.75 -6.61 11.93
CA LEU A 42 -7.58 -5.96 11.33
C LEU A 42 -6.43 -5.82 12.32
N THR A 43 -6.72 -5.40 13.55
CA THR A 43 -5.73 -5.21 14.62
C THR A 43 -5.09 -6.55 15.00
N THR A 44 -5.91 -7.58 15.19
CA THR A 44 -5.44 -8.92 15.52
C THR A 44 -4.48 -9.44 14.45
N PHE A 45 -4.88 -9.34 13.18
CA PHE A 45 -4.06 -9.83 12.07
C PHE A 45 -2.82 -8.99 11.80
N LEU A 46 -2.87 -7.68 12.04
CA LEU A 46 -1.68 -6.82 11.99
C LEU A 46 -0.67 -7.26 13.05
N ASN A 47 -1.13 -7.48 14.28
CA ASN A 47 -0.27 -7.93 15.38
C ASN A 47 0.36 -9.30 15.09
N ASP A 48 -0.42 -10.25 14.58
CA ASP A 48 0.10 -11.57 14.24
C ASP A 48 1.08 -11.53 13.06
N ALA A 49 0.81 -10.72 12.03
CA ALA A 49 1.72 -10.52 10.91
C ALA A 49 3.05 -9.91 11.36
N VAL A 50 3.01 -8.90 12.23
CA VAL A 50 4.20 -8.24 12.80
C VAL A 50 4.99 -9.20 13.69
N ARG A 51 4.33 -9.99 14.55
CA ARG A 51 4.99 -11.04 15.34
C ARG A 51 5.65 -12.10 14.45
N GLY A 52 5.09 -12.36 13.27
CA GLY A 52 5.67 -13.20 12.22
C GLY A 52 6.80 -12.54 11.42
N GLY A 53 7.20 -11.31 11.76
CA GLY A 53 8.30 -10.58 11.11
C GLY A 53 7.90 -9.73 9.91
N ALA A 54 6.61 -9.54 9.62
CA ALA A 54 6.17 -8.64 8.56
C ALA A 54 6.20 -7.16 8.99
N GLU A 55 6.40 -6.24 8.04
CA GLU A 55 6.35 -4.78 8.30
C GLU A 55 4.92 -4.28 8.64
N GLY A 56 3.90 -5.02 8.23
CA GLY A 56 2.50 -4.66 8.36
C GLY A 56 1.61 -5.37 7.35
N LEU A 57 0.45 -4.78 7.04
CA LEU A 57 -0.56 -5.34 6.15
C LEU A 57 -0.66 -4.60 4.82
N MET A 58 -0.98 -5.36 3.77
CA MET A 58 -1.44 -4.83 2.49
C MET A 58 -2.96 -5.00 2.39
N VAL A 59 -3.70 -3.90 2.49
CA VAL A 59 -5.15 -3.88 2.31
C VAL A 59 -5.45 -3.65 0.83
N LYS A 60 -6.25 -4.52 0.22
CA LYS A 60 -6.52 -4.49 -1.23
C LYS A 60 -8.00 -4.64 -1.50
N LEU A 61 -8.55 -3.77 -2.37
CA LEU A 61 -9.89 -3.99 -2.91
C LEU A 61 -9.89 -5.25 -3.78
N SER A 62 -10.82 -6.17 -3.47
CA SER A 62 -10.86 -7.49 -4.09
C SER A 62 -11.69 -7.49 -5.39
N GLY A 63 -12.77 -6.71 -5.42
CA GLY A 63 -13.84 -6.87 -6.41
C GLY A 63 -14.72 -8.08 -6.10
N SER A 64 -15.74 -8.27 -6.92
CA SER A 64 -16.74 -9.32 -6.89
C SER A 64 -16.93 -9.92 -8.27
N GLU A 65 -17.72 -11.01 -8.39
CA GLU A 65 -18.03 -11.61 -9.69
C GLU A 65 -18.75 -10.65 -10.63
N ALA A 66 -19.54 -9.71 -10.08
CA ALA A 66 -20.20 -8.67 -10.88
C ALA A 66 -19.20 -7.73 -11.57
N ASP A 67 -18.00 -7.56 -11.00
CA ASP A 67 -16.94 -6.71 -11.54
C ASP A 67 -16.10 -7.39 -12.63
N ASP A 68 -16.29 -8.70 -12.85
CA ASP A 68 -15.59 -9.49 -13.88
C ASP A 68 -16.36 -9.45 -15.23
N ALA A 69 -17.60 -8.96 -15.23
CA ALA A 69 -18.54 -9.07 -16.35
C ALA A 69 -18.44 -7.92 -17.38
N ASP A 70 -17.69 -6.85 -17.10
CA ASP A 70 -17.72 -5.61 -17.88
C ASP A 70 -16.61 -5.47 -18.94
N GLU A 71 -15.85 -6.54 -19.22
CA GLU A 71 -14.72 -6.49 -20.13
C GLU A 71 -14.64 -7.68 -21.11
N ALA A 72 -15.79 -8.05 -21.69
CA ALA A 72 -15.86 -9.00 -22.80
C ALA A 72 -16.29 -8.35 -24.13
N THR A 73 -16.47 -7.03 -24.21
CA THR A 73 -16.79 -6.34 -25.46
C THR A 73 -15.89 -5.13 -25.67
N GLY A 74 -14.99 -5.23 -26.66
CA GLY A 74 -14.20 -4.10 -27.12
C GLY A 74 -15.10 -2.93 -27.51
N SER A 75 -14.82 -1.75 -26.98
CA SER A 75 -15.51 -0.52 -27.35
C SER A 75 -15.08 -0.11 -28.76
N GLU A 76 -15.95 -0.32 -29.75
CA GLU A 76 -15.98 0.51 -30.95
C GLU A 76 -16.66 1.84 -30.60
N ASP A 77 -16.01 2.93 -30.97
CA ASP A 77 -16.50 4.31 -30.83
C ASP A 77 -17.87 4.48 -31.49
N THR A 78 -18.93 4.73 -30.71
CA THR A 78 -20.05 5.52 -31.19
C THR A 78 -20.53 6.51 -30.13
N ASN A 79 -20.66 7.75 -30.58
CA ASN A 79 -20.94 8.96 -29.82
C ASN A 79 -22.46 9.11 -29.63
N ALA A 80 -22.97 9.16 -28.39
CA ALA A 80 -24.32 9.66 -28.11
C ALA A 80 -24.50 10.12 -26.65
N GLY A 81 -24.89 11.39 -26.48
CA GLY A 81 -25.82 11.80 -25.42
C GLY A 81 -25.22 12.07 -24.03
N LYS A 82 -24.78 13.31 -23.82
CA LYS A 82 -24.45 13.89 -22.51
C LYS A 82 -25.74 14.05 -21.69
N LEU A 83 -25.95 13.22 -20.66
CA LEU A 83 -26.96 13.48 -19.61
C LEU A 83 -26.24 13.75 -18.28
N GLN A 84 -26.29 15.02 -17.86
CA GLN A 84 -25.83 15.45 -16.55
C GLN A 84 -26.67 14.78 -15.47
N THR A 85 -26.06 13.92 -14.68
CA THR A 85 -26.58 13.50 -13.37
C THR A 85 -25.44 13.60 -12.37
N THR A 86 -25.62 14.51 -11.41
CA THR A 86 -25.11 14.50 -10.03
C THR A 86 -23.91 13.59 -9.75
N GLU A 87 -22.77 14.23 -9.49
CA GLU A 87 -21.44 13.69 -9.20
C GLU A 87 -21.41 12.26 -8.63
N THR A 88 -21.28 11.29 -9.54
CA THR A 88 -20.98 9.90 -9.23
C THR A 88 -19.49 9.82 -8.90
N PRO A 89 -19.07 9.19 -7.78
CA PRO A 89 -17.66 9.00 -7.52
C PRO A 89 -17.07 8.18 -8.68
N SER A 90 -16.04 8.74 -9.33
CA SER A 90 -15.28 8.11 -10.41
C SER A 90 -15.13 6.61 -10.15
N ALA A 91 -15.66 5.79 -11.07
CA ALA A 91 -15.63 4.33 -10.96
C ALA A 91 -14.20 3.86 -10.65
N VAL A 92 -14.03 3.19 -9.52
CA VAL A 92 -12.73 2.68 -9.08
C VAL A 92 -12.39 1.48 -9.97
N SER A 93 -11.42 1.65 -10.86
CA SER A 93 -10.85 0.54 -11.64
C SER A 93 -10.29 -0.53 -10.69
N LEU A 94 -10.79 -1.77 -10.82
CA LEU A 94 -10.37 -2.93 -10.04
C LEU A 94 -9.21 -3.71 -10.68
N GLY A 95 -8.85 -3.33 -11.92
CA GLY A 95 -7.68 -3.82 -12.62
C GLY A 95 -6.36 -3.41 -11.94
N TYR A 96 -5.28 -4.05 -12.38
CA TYR A 96 -3.91 -3.70 -12.07
C TYR A 96 -3.34 -2.71 -13.08
N GLU A 97 -3.27 -1.44 -12.67
CA GLU A 97 -2.68 -0.37 -13.47
C GLU A 97 -1.24 -0.10 -13.00
N SER A 98 -0.27 -0.61 -13.75
CA SER A 98 1.16 -0.37 -13.47
C SER A 98 1.50 1.11 -13.60
N GLY A 99 2.35 1.63 -12.70
CA GLY A 99 2.81 3.02 -12.73
C GLY A 99 1.80 4.06 -12.20
N LYS A 100 0.54 3.69 -11.97
CA LYS A 100 -0.45 4.59 -11.37
C LYS A 100 -0.55 4.38 -9.86
N ARG A 101 -0.47 5.48 -9.10
CA ARG A 101 -0.76 5.47 -7.66
C ARG A 101 -2.28 5.50 -7.46
N SER A 102 -2.90 4.34 -7.34
CA SER A 102 -4.32 4.20 -7.00
C SER A 102 -4.52 4.12 -5.47
N ARG A 103 -5.79 4.22 -5.04
CA ARG A 103 -6.21 3.93 -3.66
C ARG A 103 -6.62 2.46 -3.47
N THR A 104 -6.42 1.61 -4.47
CA THR A 104 -6.90 0.21 -4.41
C THR A 104 -6.04 -0.67 -3.53
N TRP A 105 -4.79 -0.25 -3.24
CA TRP A 105 -3.81 -0.97 -2.44
C TRP A 105 -3.24 -0.02 -1.40
N LEU A 106 -3.54 -0.28 -0.12
CA LEU A 106 -3.09 0.53 1.01
C LEU A 106 -2.10 -0.26 1.86
N LYS A 107 -1.09 0.44 2.36
CA LYS A 107 -0.10 -0.10 3.31
C LYS A 107 -0.53 0.31 4.71
N LEU A 108 -0.79 -0.65 5.59
CA LEU A 108 -0.99 -0.42 7.01
C LEU A 108 0.27 -0.89 7.73
N LYS A 109 1.09 0.04 8.20
CA LYS A 109 2.38 -0.27 8.83
C LYS A 109 2.25 -0.33 10.34
N ARG A 110 3.13 -1.12 10.96
CA ARG A 110 3.29 -1.21 12.41
C ARG A 110 3.44 0.17 13.07
N ASP A 111 4.21 1.07 12.47
CA ASP A 111 4.48 2.41 13.00
C ASP A 111 3.22 3.30 13.12
N TYR A 112 2.11 2.89 12.50
CA TYR A 112 0.83 3.59 12.64
C TYR A 112 0.05 3.17 13.89
N VAL A 113 0.52 2.13 14.60
CA VAL A 113 -0.03 1.69 15.88
C VAL A 113 0.88 2.24 16.99
N ALA A 114 0.32 3.08 17.86
CA ALA A 114 1.07 3.82 18.86
C ALA A 114 1.93 2.93 19.79
N GLU A 115 1.47 1.70 20.05
CA GLU A 115 2.16 0.71 20.91
C GLU A 115 3.48 0.18 20.32
N PHE A 116 3.75 0.44 19.05
CA PHE A 116 4.89 -0.13 18.34
C PHE A 116 5.74 0.88 17.58
N SER A 117 5.53 2.17 17.82
CA SER A 117 6.39 3.22 17.30
C SER A 117 7.55 3.42 18.26
N ASP A 118 8.76 3.07 17.83
CA ASP A 118 9.97 3.47 18.57
C ASP A 118 10.19 4.98 18.38
N THR A 119 10.36 5.69 19.48
CA THR A 119 10.71 7.11 19.49
C THR A 119 12.06 7.29 20.15
N ILE A 120 12.95 8.04 19.53
CA ILE A 120 14.26 8.38 20.09
C ILE A 120 14.41 9.90 20.18
N ASP A 121 14.95 10.37 21.30
CA ASP A 121 15.33 11.77 21.48
C ASP A 121 16.75 11.96 20.92
N VAL A 122 16.87 12.90 19.98
CA VAL A 122 18.12 13.14 19.24
C VAL A 122 18.37 14.63 19.07
N VAL A 123 19.65 15.00 19.02
CA VAL A 123 20.09 16.40 18.91
C VAL A 123 20.55 16.69 17.48
N PRO A 124 20.04 17.76 16.82
CA PRO A 124 20.59 18.22 15.55
C PRO A 124 22.01 18.77 15.73
N ILE A 125 22.97 18.20 15.01
CA ILE A 125 24.40 18.61 15.05
C ILE A 125 24.92 19.12 13.71
N GLY A 126 24.13 19.03 12.64
CA GLY A 126 24.48 19.56 11.32
C GLY A 126 23.32 19.51 10.34
N ALA A 127 23.42 20.24 9.24
CA ALA A 127 22.42 20.20 8.17
C ALA A 127 23.00 20.66 6.82
N TRP A 128 22.41 20.20 5.72
CA TRP A 128 22.77 20.59 4.35
C TRP A 128 21.58 21.20 3.63
N TYR A 129 21.82 22.02 2.62
CA TYR A 129 20.74 22.46 1.73
C TYR A 129 20.19 21.28 0.93
N GLY A 130 18.86 21.13 0.93
CA GLY A 130 18.21 20.05 0.20
C GLY A 130 18.21 20.28 -1.31
N ASN A 131 18.04 19.23 -2.10
CA ASN A 131 18.03 19.33 -3.55
C ASN A 131 16.65 19.69 -4.14
N GLY A 132 16.64 20.20 -5.38
CA GLY A 132 15.44 20.44 -6.17
C GLY A 132 14.46 21.41 -5.50
N ARG A 133 13.20 20.96 -5.30
CA ARG A 133 12.13 21.76 -4.67
C ARG A 133 12.50 22.26 -3.27
N LYS A 134 13.37 21.54 -2.54
CA LYS A 134 13.80 21.93 -1.19
C LYS A 134 14.82 23.07 -1.23
N ALA A 135 15.80 23.02 -2.14
CA ALA A 135 16.76 24.11 -2.39
C ALA A 135 16.03 25.41 -2.75
N GLN A 136 15.08 25.33 -3.68
CA GLN A 136 14.35 26.50 -4.20
C GLN A 136 13.60 27.27 -3.11
N LYS A 137 13.20 26.58 -2.04
CA LYS A 137 12.51 27.16 -0.89
C LYS A 137 13.46 27.43 0.30
N GLY A 138 14.76 27.26 0.12
CA GLY A 138 15.78 27.47 1.14
C GLY A 138 15.75 26.45 2.28
N PHE A 139 15.14 25.27 2.09
CA PHE A 139 15.03 24.26 3.15
C PHE A 139 16.33 23.48 3.35
N LEU A 140 16.73 23.35 4.62
CA LEU A 140 17.79 22.43 5.06
C LEU A 140 17.24 21.00 5.12
N SER A 141 17.87 20.07 4.40
CA SER A 141 17.56 18.64 4.35
C SER A 141 18.68 17.90 3.58
N PRO A 142 19.29 16.83 4.13
CA PRO A 142 19.01 16.21 5.41
C PRO A 142 19.61 17.01 6.60
N VAL A 143 19.16 16.65 7.80
CA VAL A 143 19.71 17.11 9.09
C VAL A 143 20.47 15.92 9.69
N LEU A 144 21.69 16.16 10.16
CA LEU A 144 22.46 15.19 10.93
C LEU A 144 22.02 15.24 12.39
N LEU A 145 21.63 14.09 12.93
CA LEU A 145 21.14 13.92 14.28
C LEU A 145 22.16 13.05 15.06
N ALA A 146 22.31 13.31 16.35
CA ALA A 146 23.17 12.53 17.23
C ALA A 146 22.46 12.17 18.54
N VAL A 147 22.86 11.05 19.14
CA VAL A 147 22.46 10.58 20.47
C VAL A 147 23.58 10.92 21.47
N PHE A 148 23.22 11.31 22.69
CA PHE A 148 24.21 11.60 23.72
C PHE A 148 24.69 10.30 24.40
N ASP A 149 26.00 10.10 24.43
CA ASP A 149 26.64 9.05 25.22
C ASP A 149 27.09 9.63 26.59
N PRO A 150 26.46 9.21 27.70
CA PRO A 150 26.79 9.74 29.03
C PRO A 150 28.12 9.22 29.59
N ASP A 151 28.63 8.08 29.10
CA ASP A 151 29.86 7.48 29.62
C ASP A 151 31.09 8.19 29.05
N GLU A 152 31.03 8.55 27.77
CA GLU A 152 32.09 9.30 27.09
C GLU A 152 31.87 10.83 27.10
N GLY A 153 30.64 11.28 27.41
CA GLY A 153 30.29 12.70 27.44
C GLY A 153 30.27 13.36 26.07
N VAL A 154 29.99 12.59 25.01
CA VAL A 154 30.01 13.02 23.61
C VAL A 154 28.68 12.78 22.91
N TYR A 155 28.47 13.47 21.80
CA TYR A 155 27.34 13.20 20.90
C TYR A 155 27.79 12.28 19.77
N CYS A 156 27.16 11.11 19.67
CA CYS A 156 27.45 10.08 18.67
C CYS A 156 26.39 10.10 17.56
N SER A 157 26.83 10.16 16.30
CA SER A 157 25.96 10.15 15.11
C SER A 157 26.00 8.84 14.35
#